data_AF-A0A968ZH05-F1
#
_entry.id   AF-A0A968ZH05-F1
#
_cell.length_a   1.000
_cell.length_b   1.000
_cell.length_c   1.000
_cell.angle_alpha   90.00
_cell.angle_beta   90.00
_cell.angle_gamma   90.00
#
_symmetry.space_group_name_H-M   'P 1'
#
loop_
_entity.id
_entity.type
_entity.pdbx_description
1 polymer ?
#
loop_
_entity_poly.entity_id
_entity_poly.type
_entity_poly.pdbx_seq_one_letter_code
_entity_poly.pdbx_strand_id
1 'polypeptide(L)' 'EEAPYSVLLSLQPELEPEAYTLTVEKGQLRLAGGSATGVFYGIQSLIQVLEQSPGNRWPVLTISDGPRFAWRGAHF' A
#
# COMPACT_ATOMS: atom_id res chain seq x y z
N GLU A 1 -6.05 -26.09 -2.08
CA GLU A 1 -6.11 -24.89 -2.93
C GLU A 1 -6.26 -23.70 -2.00
N GLU A 2 -5.30 -22.78 -1.92
CA GLU A 2 -5.48 -21.55 -1.13
C GLU A 2 -6.49 -20.66 -1.86
N ALA A 3 -7.50 -20.15 -1.15
CA ALA A 3 -8.49 -19.25 -1.73
C ALA A 3 -7.81 -18.01 -2.34
N PRO A 4 -8.32 -17.46 -3.46
CA PRO A 4 -7.73 -16.27 -4.06
C PRO A 4 -7.75 -15.10 -3.07
N TYR A 5 -6.63 -14.38 -2.97
CA TYR A 5 -6.56 -13.18 -2.14
C TYR A 5 -7.50 -12.10 -2.71
N SER A 6 -8.39 -11.59 -1.86
CA SER A 6 -9.18 -10.42 -2.21
C SER A 6 -8.33 -9.15 -2.09
N VAL A 7 -8.37 -8.27 -3.09
CA VAL A 7 -7.65 -7.00 -3.10
C VAL A 7 -8.68 -5.87 -3.10
N LEU A 8 -8.69 -5.05 -2.05
CA LEU A 8 -9.55 -3.89 -1.92
C LEU A 8 -8.73 -2.61 -1.96
N LEU A 9 -8.93 -1.81 -2.99
CA LEU A 9 -8.41 -0.44 -3.09
C LEU A 9 -9.53 0.54 -2.76
N SER A 10 -9.25 1.53 -1.93
CA SER A 10 -10.24 2.52 -1.51
C SER A 10 -9.63 3.90 -1.29
N LEU A 11 -10.48 4.92 -1.38
CA LEU A 11 -10.14 6.29 -1.00
C LEU A 11 -10.70 6.57 0.38
N GLN A 12 -9.88 7.15 1.25
CA GLN A 12 -10.23 7.58 2.61
C GLN A 12 -9.84 9.05 2.76
N PRO A 13 -10.72 10.00 2.38
CA PRO A 13 -10.42 11.44 2.37
C PRO A 13 -10.00 12.02 3.73
N GLU A 14 -10.21 11.27 4.82
CA GLU A 14 -9.71 11.55 6.17
C GLU A 14 -8.20 11.39 6.33
N LEU A 15 -7.54 10.65 5.42
CA LEU A 15 -6.08 10.57 5.34
C LEU A 15 -5.52 11.77 4.57
N GLU A 16 -4.29 12.15 4.89
CA GLU A 16 -3.55 13.14 4.11
C GLU A 16 -3.47 12.73 2.62
N PRO A 17 -3.46 13.66 1.65
CA PRO A 17 -3.62 13.34 0.23
C PRO A 17 -2.64 12.29 -0.32
N GLU A 18 -1.43 12.26 0.22
CA GLU A 18 -0.36 11.33 -0.18
C GLU A 18 -0.16 10.17 0.82
N ALA A 19 -0.92 10.13 1.92
CA ALA A 19 -0.82 9.08 2.92
C ALA A 19 -1.64 7.83 2.53
N TYR A 20 -1.25 6.69 3.08
CA TYR A 20 -1.95 5.43 2.89
C TYR A 20 -1.85 4.50 4.11
N THR A 21 -2.78 3.56 4.17
CA THR A 21 -2.72 2.39 5.05
C THR A 21 -2.82 1.12 4.21
N LEU A 22 -1.83 0.24 4.33
CA LEU A 22 -1.78 -1.09 3.69
C LEU A 22 -1.89 -2.16 4.77
N THR A 23 -2.92 -3.01 4.68
CA THR A 23 -3.09 -4.16 5.56
C THR A 23 -3.17 -5.42 4.72
N VAL A 24 -2.33 -6.40 5.06
CA VAL A 24 -2.32 -7.72 4.44
C VAL A 24 -2.60 -8.74 5.55
N GLU A 25 -3.69 -9.45 5.40
CA GLU A 25 -4.14 -10.52 6.29
C GLU A 25 -4.36 -11.80 5.48
N LYS A 26 -4.69 -12.90 6.15
CA LYS A 26 -4.96 -14.17 5.46
C LYS A 26 -6.17 -14.03 4.54
N GLY A 27 -5.94 -14.11 3.23
CA GLY A 27 -6.98 -14.07 2.19
C GLY A 27 -7.47 -12.68 1.82
N GLN A 28 -6.91 -11.61 2.40
CA GLN A 28 -7.34 -10.25 2.10
C GLN A 28 -6.21 -9.22 2.20
N LEU A 29 -6.17 -8.34 1.22
CA LEU A 29 -5.38 -7.13 1.19
C LEU A 29 -6.31 -5.92 1.12
N ARG A 30 -6.06 -4.93 1.99
CA ARG A 30 -6.73 -3.64 1.98
C ARG A 30 -5.70 -2.54 1.83
N LEU A 31 -5.89 -1.68 0.84
CA LEU A 31 -5.10 -0.46 0.66
C LEU A 31 -6.06 0.73 0.57
N ALA A 32 -5.94 1.64 1.53
CA ALA A 32 -6.64 2.90 1.54
C ALA A 32 -5.64 4.05 1.40
N GLY A 33 -5.94 5.02 0.54
CA GLY A 33 -5.14 6.24 0.41
C GLY A 33 -6.00 7.49 0.54
N GLY A 34 -5.41 8.60 1.00
CA GLY A 34 -6.11 9.90 1.09
C GLY A 34 -6.52 10.47 -0.26
N SER A 35 -5.80 10.07 -1.31
CA SER A 35 -6.15 10.30 -2.72
C SER A 35 -5.63 9.16 -3.59
N ALA A 36 -5.83 9.27 -4.91
CA ALA A 36 -5.21 8.37 -5.87
C ALA A 36 -3.67 8.31 -5.72
N THR A 37 -3.02 9.41 -5.34
CA THR A 37 -1.57 9.47 -5.09
C THR A 37 -1.18 8.64 -3.87
N GLY A 38 -1.94 8.70 -2.78
CA GLY A 38 -1.73 7.84 -1.61
C GLY A 38 -1.87 6.35 -1.96
N VAL A 39 -2.91 5.98 -2.72
CA VAL A 39 -3.07 4.61 -3.23
C VAL A 39 -1.89 4.20 -4.10
N PHE A 40 -1.44 5.08 -4.99
CA PHE A 40 -0.28 4.82 -5.84
C PHE A 40 0.98 4.51 -5.01
N TYR A 41 1.28 5.29 -3.96
CA TYR A 41 2.42 5.02 -3.09
C TYR A 41 2.28 3.73 -2.30
N GLY A 42 1.08 3.41 -1.80
CA GLY A 42 0.85 2.13 -1.15
C GLY A 42 1.04 0.93 -2.08
N ILE A 43 0.74 1.06 -3.38
CA ILE A 43 1.05 0.05 -4.39
C ILE A 43 2.57 -0.10 -4.56
N GLN A 44 3.34 1.00 -4.55
CA GLN A 44 4.80 0.91 -4.63
C GLN A 44 5.39 0.14 -3.45
N SER A 45 4.92 0.43 -2.22
CA SER A 45 5.33 -0.31 -1.02
C SER A 45 4.93 -1.77 -1.09
N LEU A 46 3.73 -2.08 -1.60
CA LEU A 46 3.29 -3.46 -1.78
C LEU A 46 4.19 -4.23 -2.74
N ILE A 47 4.59 -3.63 -3.87
CA ILE A 47 5.51 -4.25 -4.82
C ILE A 47 6.83 -4.58 -4.12
N GLN A 48 7.42 -3.63 -3.40
CA GLN A 48 8.67 -3.82 -2.67
C GLN A 48 8.56 -4.93 -1.60
N VAL A 49 7.41 -5.00 -0.91
CA VAL A 49 7.13 -6.06 0.07
C VAL A 49 7.08 -7.43 -0.61
N LEU A 50 6.41 -7.55 -1.75
CA LEU A 50 6.28 -8.82 -2.47
C LEU A 50 7.60 -9.28 -3.08
N GLU A 51 8.42 -8.36 -3.60
CA GLU A 51 9.77 -8.66 -4.12
C GLU A 51 10.71 -9.23 -3.05
N GLN A 52 10.48 -8.86 -1.78
CA GLN A 52 11.25 -9.35 -0.63
C GLN A 52 10.62 -10.58 0.04
N SER A 53 9.41 -10.97 -0.36
CA SER A 53 8.67 -12.07 0.27
C SER A 53 9.07 -13.43 -0.34
N PRO A 54 9.57 -14.40 0.46
CA PRO A 54 9.98 -15.69 -0.06
C PRO A 54 8.84 -16.44 -0.78
N GLY A 55 9.10 -16.83 -2.03
CA GLY A 55 8.15 -17.61 -2.82
C GLY A 55 6.88 -16.85 -3.22
N ASN A 56 6.95 -15.52 -3.38
CA ASN A 56 5.83 -14.65 -3.78
C ASN A 56 4.60 -14.79 -2.86
N ARG A 57 4.84 -15.04 -1.57
CA ARG A 57 3.76 -15.14 -0.59
C ARG A 57 3.30 -13.76 -0.15
N TRP A 58 2.04 -13.62 0.21
CA TRP A 58 1.51 -12.42 0.86
C TRP A 58 1.93 -12.41 2.34
N PRO A 59 2.80 -11.50 2.79
CA PRO A 59 3.18 -11.43 4.20
C PRO A 59 2.05 -10.78 5.01
N VAL A 60 1.81 -11.25 6.23
CA VAL A 60 0.85 -10.60 7.14
C VAL A 60 1.49 -9.36 7.74
N LEU A 61 0.95 -8.18 7.43
CA LEU A 61 1.51 -6.90 7.88
C LEU A 61 0.49 -5.76 7.88
N THR A 62 0.87 -4.67 8.54
CA THR A 62 0.19 -3.37 8.47
C THR A 62 1.23 -2.27 8.30
N ILE A 63 1.01 -1.38 7.33
CA ILE A 63 1.83 -0.18 7.08
C ILE A 63 0.90 1.02 7.13
N SER A 64 1.30 2.05 7.86
CA SER A 64 0.72 3.40 7.80
C SER A 64 1.87 4.34 7.47
N ASP A 65 1.74 5.05 6.36
CA ASP A 65 2.85 5.81 5.79
C ASP A 65 2.34 7.02 5.00
N GLY A 66 3.19 8.03 4.89
CA GLY A 66 2.88 9.31 4.27
C GLY A 66 4.12 10.20 4.22
N PRO A 67 4.22 11.09 3.23
CA PRO A 67 5.43 11.87 3.04
C PRO A 67 5.58 12.94 4.12
N ARG A 68 6.80 13.07 4.63
CA ARG A 68 7.17 14.18 5.51
C ARG A 68 7.13 15.55 4.81
N PHE A 69 7.46 15.58 3.52
CA PHE A 69 7.51 16.79 2.70
C PHE A 69 6.73 16.58 1.41
N ALA A 70 5.85 17.53 1.07
CA ALA A 70 5.04 17.46 -0.15
C ALA A 70 5.90 17.57 -1.42
N TRP A 71 6.93 18.42 -1.41
CA TRP A 71 7.84 18.56 -2.55
C TRP A 71 8.97 17.53 -2.49
N ARG A 72 8.99 16.59 -3.43
CA ARG A 72 10.01 15.53 -3.56
C ARG A 72 10.56 15.40 -4.99
N GLY A 73 10.70 16.54 -5.68
CA GLY A 73 11.25 16.57 -7.04
C GLY A 73 12.76 16.28 -7.07
N ALA A 74 13.23 15.62 -8.13
CA ALA A 74 14.64 15.42 -8.42
C ALA A 74 15.02 16.17 -9.71
N HIS A 75 16.19 16.81 -9.71
CA HIS A 75 16.78 17.45 -10.90
C HIS A 75 17.90 16.54 -11.41
N PHE A 76 17.90 16.26 -12.70
CA PHE A 76 18.82 15.32 -13.37
C PHE A 76 19.74 16.05 -14.35
#